data_AF-A0AAJ5UHE8-F1
#
_entry.id   AF-A0AAJ5UHE8-F1
#
_cell.length_a   1.000
_cell.length_b   1.000
_cell.length_c   1.000
_cell.angle_alpha   90.00
_cell.angle_beta   90.00
_cell.angle_gamma   90.00
#
_symmetry.space_group_name_H-M   'P 1'
#
loop_
_entity.id
_entity.type
_entity.pdbx_description
1 polymer ?
#
loop_
_entity_poly.entity_id
_entity_poly.type
_entity_poly.pdbx_seq_one_letter_code
_entity_poly.pdbx_strand_id
1 'polypeptide(L)'
;MKRSLWLCVALLLGSAPALAAPDSCERVKNDIQQKIVNNGVPAAGFTLAIVPNDQPDQPGAQVVGHCANDTFKITYTRTADSDSDAR
;
A
#
# COMPACT_ATOMS: atom_id res chain seq x y z
N MET A 1 -38.17 17.43 33.30
CA MET A 1 -38.07 17.60 31.83
C MET A 1 -36.81 18.38 31.51
N LYS A 2 -36.12 18.07 30.40
CA LYS A 2 -34.77 18.55 29.98
C LYS A 2 -33.57 17.74 30.49
N ARG A 3 -33.67 16.42 30.36
CA ARG A 3 -32.54 15.54 30.06
C ARG A 3 -32.73 15.11 28.60
N SER A 4 -31.67 14.92 27.83
CA SER A 4 -31.70 14.37 26.46
C SER A 4 -31.63 15.35 25.28
N LEU A 5 -30.74 16.33 25.33
CA LEU A 5 -30.18 16.83 24.08
C LEU A 5 -28.71 17.17 24.34
N TRP A 6 -27.81 16.78 23.44
CA TRP A 6 -26.36 17.05 23.43
C TRP A 6 -25.42 15.92 23.92
N LEU A 7 -25.85 14.66 23.85
CA LEU A 7 -24.95 13.51 23.69
C LEU A 7 -24.88 13.08 22.21
N CYS A 8 -24.72 14.02 21.28
CA CYS A 8 -24.71 13.74 19.84
C CYS A 8 -23.41 14.15 19.12
N VAL A 9 -22.35 14.54 19.84
CA VAL A 9 -21.03 14.86 19.22
C VAL A 9 -20.02 13.77 19.59
N ALA A 10 -20.43 12.52 19.46
CA ALA A 10 -19.57 11.35 19.54
C ALA A 10 -19.87 10.49 18.32
N LEU A 11 -19.27 10.81 17.19
CA LEU A 11 -18.88 9.92 16.08
C LEU A 11 -18.50 10.79 14.86
N LEU A 12 -17.40 11.52 14.97
CA LEU A 12 -16.56 11.80 13.80
C LEU A 12 -15.33 10.90 13.96
N LEU A 13 -15.55 9.59 13.97
CA LEU A 13 -14.51 8.69 13.48
C LEU A 13 -14.42 9.00 12.00
N GLY A 14 -13.44 9.83 11.64
CA GLY A 14 -13.07 10.03 10.25
C GLY A 14 -12.92 8.66 9.62
N SER A 15 -13.76 8.42 8.61
CA SER A 15 -13.60 7.34 7.67
C SER A 15 -12.23 7.52 7.03
N ALA A 16 -11.20 6.89 7.61
CA ALA A 16 -9.98 6.62 6.88
C ALA A 16 -10.44 5.94 5.59
N PRO A 17 -10.11 6.48 4.40
CA PRO A 17 -10.37 5.75 3.19
C PRO A 17 -9.63 4.42 3.37
N ALA A 18 -10.38 3.33 3.51
CA ALA A 18 -9.82 2.02 3.35
C ALA A 18 -9.23 2.06 1.94
N LEU A 19 -7.90 2.17 1.85
CA LEU A 19 -7.16 2.16 0.60
C LEU A 19 -7.24 0.74 0.05
N ALA A 20 -8.44 0.34 -0.35
CA ALA A 20 -8.62 -0.77 -1.24
C ALA A 20 -8.12 -0.28 -2.60
N ALA A 21 -6.86 -0.62 -2.90
CA ALA A 21 -6.37 -0.49 -4.26
C ALA A 21 -7.38 -1.18 -5.20
N PRO A 22 -7.67 -0.60 -6.37
CA PRO A 22 -8.65 -1.19 -7.27
C PRO A 22 -8.20 -2.61 -7.66
N ASP A 23 -9.17 -3.52 -7.88
CA ASP A 23 -8.94 -4.94 -8.21
C ASP A 23 -7.97 -5.13 -9.39
N SER A 24 -7.90 -4.15 -10.30
CA SER A 24 -6.93 -4.08 -11.40
C SER A 24 -5.48 -3.96 -10.93
N CYS A 25 -5.20 -3.18 -9.88
CA CYS A 25 -3.86 -3.04 -9.31
C CYS A 25 -3.38 -4.32 -8.65
N GLU A 26 -4.26 -5.06 -7.97
CA GLU A 26 -3.92 -6.35 -7.37
C GLU A 26 -3.51 -7.39 -8.43
N ARG A 27 -4.19 -7.41 -9.59
CA ARG A 27 -3.78 -8.26 -10.72
C ARG A 27 -2.39 -7.89 -11.25
N VAL A 28 -2.12 -6.60 -11.44
CA VAL A 28 -0.79 -6.12 -11.90
C VAL A 28 0.29 -6.45 -10.88
N LYS A 29 0.04 -6.24 -9.59
CA LYS A 29 0.97 -6.60 -8.50
C LYS A 29 1.30 -8.10 -8.54
N ASN A 30 0.29 -8.95 -8.71
CA ASN A 30 0.50 -10.40 -8.81
C ASN A 30 1.31 -10.80 -10.05
N ASP A 31 1.05 -10.21 -11.22
CA ASP A 31 1.86 -10.44 -12.43
C ASP A 31 3.33 -10.06 -12.21
N ILE A 32 3.58 -8.89 -11.60
CA ILE A 32 4.94 -8.44 -11.25
C ILE A 32 5.58 -9.41 -10.26
N GLN A 33 4.85 -9.85 -9.23
CA GLN A 33 5.35 -10.82 -8.26
C GLN A 33 5.76 -12.13 -8.94
N GLN A 34 4.92 -12.67 -9.81
CA GLN A 34 5.23 -13.89 -10.55
C GLN A 34 6.44 -13.70 -11.46
N LYS A 35 6.57 -12.56 -12.14
CA LYS A 35 7.76 -12.23 -12.93
C LYS A 35 9.02 -12.20 -12.07
N ILE A 36 8.97 -11.58 -10.89
CA ILE A 36 10.13 -11.52 -9.98
C ILE A 36 10.52 -12.94 -9.52
N VAL A 37 9.54 -13.77 -9.16
CA VAL A 37 9.76 -15.17 -8.77
C VAL A 37 10.33 -16.01 -9.90
N ASN A 38 9.81 -15.84 -11.12
CA ASN A 38 10.29 -16.54 -12.30
C ASN A 38 11.72 -16.15 -12.68
N ASN A 39 12.18 -14.95 -12.30
CA ASN A 39 13.57 -14.52 -12.44
C ASN A 39 14.49 -15.03 -11.31
N GLY A 40 13.98 -15.88 -10.41
CA GLY A 40 14.77 -16.54 -9.37
C GLY A 40 14.79 -15.83 -8.02
N VAL A 41 14.02 -14.75 -7.83
CA VAL A 41 13.91 -14.08 -6.53
C VAL A 41 12.78 -14.72 -5.71
N PRO A 42 13.04 -15.32 -4.54
CA PRO A 42 12.01 -15.97 -3.75
C PRO A 42 10.96 -14.97 -3.26
N ALA A 43 9.68 -15.38 -3.23
CA ALA A 43 8.56 -14.51 -2.81
C ALA A 43 8.70 -13.96 -1.38
N ALA A 44 9.46 -14.64 -0.51
CA ALA A 44 9.75 -14.18 0.85
C ALA A 44 10.90 -13.15 0.93
N GLY A 45 11.67 -12.99 -0.15
CA GLY A 45 12.83 -12.09 -0.22
C GLY A 45 12.48 -10.65 -0.59
N PHE A 46 11.20 -10.36 -0.85
CA PHE A 46 10.74 -9.03 -1.19
C PHE A 46 9.27 -8.84 -0.85
N THR A 47 8.85 -7.57 -0.79
CA THR A 47 7.45 -7.16 -0.63
C THR A 47 7.08 -6.21 -1.74
N LEU A 48 5.85 -6.34 -2.25
CA LEU A 48 5.25 -5.39 -3.18
C LEU A 48 4.13 -4.62 -2.47
N ALA A 49 4.22 -3.30 -2.46
CA ALA A 49 3.18 -2.42 -1.92
C ALA A 49 2.57 -1.58 -3.04
N ILE A 50 1.25 -1.37 -2.98
CA ILE A 50 0.55 -0.43 -3.87
C ILE A 50 0.40 0.86 -3.09
N VAL A 51 1.05 1.91 -3.56
CA VAL A 51 0.98 3.24 -2.94
C VAL A 51 0.45 4.25 -3.95
N PRO A 52 -0.32 5.27 -3.52
CA PRO A 52 -0.73 6.36 -4.40
C PRO A 52 0.49 7.07 -5.01
N ASN A 53 0.38 7.46 -6.28
CA ASN A 53 1.50 8.05 -7.02
C ASN A 53 1.88 9.45 -6.51
N ASP A 54 0.95 10.14 -5.86
CA ASP A 54 1.12 11.44 -5.20
C ASP A 54 1.89 11.36 -3.88
N GLN A 55 2.14 10.15 -3.34
CA GLN A 55 2.97 9.98 -2.14
C GLN A 55 4.47 10.02 -2.47
N PRO A 56 5.31 10.60 -1.59
CA PRO A 56 6.75 10.56 -1.75
C PRO A 56 7.27 9.12 -1.80
N ASP A 57 8.34 8.90 -2.56
CA ASP A 57 8.98 7.58 -2.62
C ASP A 57 9.52 7.19 -1.25
N GLN A 58 9.26 5.95 -0.84
CA GLN A 58 9.75 5.42 0.42
C GLN A 58 11.24 5.08 0.28
N PRO A 59 12.07 5.37 1.31
CA PRO A 59 13.46 4.96 1.32
C PRO A 59 13.55 3.43 1.20
N GLY A 60 14.49 2.94 0.38
CA GLY A 60 14.65 1.50 0.15
C GLY A 60 13.59 0.85 -0.75
N ALA A 61 12.59 1.60 -1.21
CA ALA A 61 11.53 1.11 -2.08
C ALA A 61 11.75 1.54 -3.53
N GLN A 62 11.72 0.59 -4.46
CA GLN A 62 11.89 0.82 -5.89
C GLN A 62 10.55 0.73 -6.62
N VAL A 63 10.21 1.72 -7.45
CA VAL A 63 9.02 1.65 -8.29
C VAL A 63 9.23 0.62 -9.40
N VAL A 64 8.42 -0.43 -9.43
CA VAL A 64 8.48 -1.53 -10.41
C VAL A 64 7.29 -1.58 -11.36
N GLY A 65 6.28 -0.73 -11.14
CA GLY A 65 5.13 -0.61 -12.02
C GLY A 65 4.14 0.45 -11.56
N HIS A 66 3.14 0.70 -12.40
CA HIS A 66 2.03 1.61 -12.14
C HIS A 66 0.71 0.95 -12.53
N CYS A 67 -0.39 1.35 -11.89
CA CYS A 67 -1.71 0.81 -12.16
C CYS A 67 -2.80 1.88 -12.00
N ALA A 68 -3.99 1.58 -12.53
CA ALA A 68 -5.14 2.49 -12.59
C ALA A 68 -4.79 3.87 -13.21
N ASN A 69 -4.25 3.87 -14.44
CA ASN A 69 -3.84 5.08 -15.17
C ASN A 69 -2.86 5.95 -14.37
N ASP A 70 -1.80 5.33 -13.83
CA ASP A 70 -0.75 6.01 -13.05
C ASP A 70 -1.24 6.71 -11.76
N THR A 71 -2.46 6.38 -11.30
CA THR A 71 -2.98 6.84 -10.00
C THR A 71 -2.22 6.19 -8.85
N PHE A 72 -1.82 4.93 -9.03
CA PHE A 72 -1.06 4.18 -8.05
C PHE A 72 0.24 3.65 -8.66
N LYS A 73 1.28 3.58 -7.84
CA LYS A 73 2.56 2.95 -8.14
C LYS A 73 2.74 1.69 -7.28
N ILE A 74 3.44 0.71 -7.83
CA ILE A 74 3.76 -0.55 -7.18
C ILE A 74 5.23 -0.48 -6.81
N THR A 75 5.51 -0.47 -5.52
CA THR A 75 6.87 -0.38 -4.99
C THR A 75 7.35 -1.75 -4.53
N TYR A 76 8.59 -2.06 -4.90
CA TYR A 76 9.35 -3.22 -4.47
C TYR A 76 10.27 -2.83 -3.32
N THR A 77 10.18 -3.57 -2.23
CA THR A 77 11.11 -3.44 -1.11
C THR A 77 11.73 -4.80 -0.86
N ARG A 78 13.05 -4.86 -0.79
CA ARG A 78 13.75 -6.10 -0.45
C ARG A 78 13.67 -6.32 1.06
N THR A 79 13.36 -7.54 1.50
CA THR A 79 13.17 -7.86 2.92
C THR A 79 14.42 -7.56 3.77
N ALA A 80 15.63 -7.64 3.20
CA ALA A 80 16.88 -7.29 3.89
C ALA A 80 17.04 -5.79 4.18
N ASP A 81 16.37 -4.92 3.39
CA ASP A 81 16.44 -3.47 3.54
C ASP A 81 15.51 -3.00 4.67
N SER A 82 14.37 -3.67 4.87
CA SER A 82 13.39 -3.37 5.92
C SER A 82 13.88 -3.61 7.34
N ASP A 83 14.92 -4.43 7.54
CA ASP A 83 15.56 -4.65 8.85
C ASP A 83 16.52 -3.50 9.22
N SER A 84 16.94 -2.70 8.24
CA SER A 84 17.94 -1.63 8.42
C SER A 84 17.34 -0.29 8.88
N ASP A 85 16.03 -0.09 8.71
CA ASP A 85 15.32 1.14 9.11
C ASP A 85 14.71 1.05 10.53
N ALA A 86 14.88 -0.10 11.21
CA ALA A 86 14.40 -0.33 12.57
C ALA A 86 15.50 -0.16 13.65
N ARG A 87 16.67 0.39 13.31
CA ARG A 87 17.80 0.57 14.25
C ARG A 87 18.27 2.02 14.39
#